data_AF-A0A923WB50-F1
#
_entry.id   AF-A0A923WB50-F1
#
_cell.length_a   1.000
_cell.length_b   1.000
_cell.length_c   1.000
_cell.angle_alpha   90.00
_cell.angle_beta   90.00
_cell.angle_gamma   90.00
#
_symmetry.space_group_name_H-M   'P 1'
#
loop_
_entity.id
_entity.type
_entity.pdbx_description
1 polymer ?
#
loop_
_entity_poly.entity_id
_entity_poly.type
_entity_poly.pdbx_seq_one_letter_code
_entity_poly.pdbx_strand_id
1 'polypeptide(L)'
;MIAPDLLAQYQPVIGLEVHAQLTTESKAYAADSTEYGALPNQNLSVITLGYPGTLPRLNEQVVEYALRLGLSTNCAITRYNEFARKNYFYPDLPKGYQITQDKTPICTGGFIDIRLPDGREKRINITRIHMEEDAGKSLHLAGETETLVDLNRAGVPLLEIVSEPDIRSAEEAYAYLTEVRKLVRYLGVCDGNMEEGSLRCDVNVSVMRVGAEKYGQRVEVKNLNSFRNVQRAIEHEVERQIGLLEAGASVGGETRGFDAVTGTTTAQRSKETMNDYRYFPEPDLPPVIISDEHLARVKAALPALPHELYKRFTTDFGLTPYDAQVLTDQKETALWFAALTEHTIHYKAAANWVMGAVKSYLNERALEIGAFPLRPARLAALIELIEAGTVSHSAAAKQLFPHLLDHPTTEPADAAKNLGLVQTSDAGALQGFVDAALAAWPDKVTDYRAGKKNLLGLFMGEVMKRAGGSADPKAVGALVRAALEG
;
A
#
# COMPACT_ATOMS: atom_id res chain seq x y z
N MET A 1 -13.07 -22.19 22.62
CA MET A 1 -11.71 -22.20 22.04
C MET A 1 -11.23 -23.64 22.00
N ILE A 2 -10.77 -24.08 20.84
CA ILE A 2 -10.19 -25.40 20.62
C ILE A 2 -8.78 -25.43 21.21
N ALA A 3 -8.34 -26.57 21.74
CA ALA A 3 -7.00 -26.70 22.30
C ALA A 3 -5.91 -26.46 21.22
N PRO A 4 -4.80 -25.76 21.52
CA PRO A 4 -3.75 -25.48 20.54
C PRO A 4 -3.17 -26.74 19.88
N ASP A 5 -3.00 -27.81 20.63
CA ASP A 5 -2.50 -29.09 20.12
C ASP A 5 -3.46 -29.72 19.08
N LEU A 6 -4.75 -29.43 19.20
CA LEU A 6 -5.75 -29.90 18.25
C LEU A 6 -5.75 -29.03 16.99
N LEU A 7 -5.61 -27.71 17.12
CA LEU A 7 -5.44 -26.81 15.97
C LEU A 7 -4.21 -27.20 15.13
N ALA A 8 -3.11 -27.59 15.77
CA ALA A 8 -1.87 -27.98 15.10
C ALA A 8 -2.00 -29.26 14.23
N GLN A 9 -3.05 -30.06 14.42
CA GLN A 9 -3.32 -31.24 13.58
C GLN A 9 -3.98 -30.89 12.24
N TYR A 10 -4.45 -29.65 12.09
CA TYR A 10 -5.15 -29.15 10.91
C TYR A 10 -4.36 -28.05 10.22
N GLN A 11 -4.54 -27.98 8.90
CA GLN A 11 -4.00 -26.98 8.02
C GLN A 11 -5.17 -26.21 7.38
N PRO A 12 -5.30 -24.90 7.64
CA PRO A 12 -6.21 -24.06 6.88
C PRO A 12 -5.80 -23.99 5.41
N VAL A 13 -6.78 -23.99 4.52
CA VAL A 13 -6.64 -23.81 3.07
C VAL A 13 -7.61 -22.70 2.68
N ILE A 14 -7.05 -21.55 2.30
CA ILE A 14 -7.78 -20.31 2.11
C ILE A 14 -7.56 -19.82 0.67
N GLY A 15 -8.65 -19.42 0.02
CA GLY A 15 -8.63 -18.68 -1.24
C GLY A 15 -9.38 -17.36 -1.09
N LEU A 16 -8.94 -16.32 -1.80
CA LEU A 16 -9.52 -14.98 -1.72
C LEU A 16 -10.03 -14.55 -3.08
N GLU A 17 -11.23 -13.96 -3.09
CA GLU A 17 -11.86 -13.34 -4.25
C GLU A 17 -11.94 -11.83 -4.00
N VAL A 18 -10.99 -11.09 -4.57
CA VAL A 18 -10.86 -9.65 -4.33
C VAL A 18 -11.48 -8.88 -5.49
N HIS A 19 -12.44 -8.01 -5.20
CA HIS A 19 -13.06 -7.14 -6.19
C HIS A 19 -12.50 -5.72 -6.03
N ALA A 20 -11.81 -5.24 -7.06
CA ALA A 20 -11.26 -3.89 -7.12
C ALA A 20 -12.10 -3.03 -8.06
N GLN A 21 -12.77 -2.03 -7.51
CA GLN A 21 -13.53 -1.01 -8.25
C GLN A 21 -12.58 -0.05 -8.95
N LEU A 22 -12.76 0.12 -10.25
CA LEU A 22 -11.84 0.90 -11.06
C LEU A 22 -12.12 2.40 -10.98
N THR A 23 -11.06 3.18 -10.87
CA THR A 23 -11.08 4.65 -10.88
C THR A 23 -11.10 5.19 -12.31
N THR A 24 -12.07 4.73 -13.12
CA THR A 24 -12.35 5.26 -14.46
C THR A 24 -13.35 6.41 -14.37
N GLU A 25 -13.35 7.33 -15.33
CA GLU A 25 -14.32 8.44 -15.34
C GLU A 25 -15.75 7.99 -15.66
N SER A 26 -15.89 7.02 -16.56
CA SER A 26 -17.17 6.45 -16.97
C SER A 26 -17.31 4.97 -16.62
N LYS A 27 -18.55 4.50 -16.57
CA LYS A 27 -18.92 3.10 -16.27
C LYS A 27 -18.35 2.10 -17.29
N ALA A 28 -18.43 0.81 -16.97
CA ALA A 28 -17.80 -0.26 -17.76
C ALA A 28 -18.38 -0.35 -19.16
N TYR A 29 -19.69 -0.09 -19.28
CA TYR A 29 -20.46 -0.30 -20.51
C TYR A 29 -21.34 0.90 -20.90
N ALA A 30 -21.22 2.03 -20.19
CA ALA A 30 -22.03 3.23 -20.38
C ALA A 30 -21.21 4.49 -20.08
N ALA A 31 -21.63 5.64 -20.62
CA ALA A 31 -20.93 6.92 -20.42
C ALA A 31 -21.25 7.60 -19.07
N ASP A 32 -22.07 6.98 -18.24
CA ASP A 32 -22.43 7.52 -16.92
C ASP A 32 -21.21 7.63 -16.00
N SER A 33 -21.24 8.62 -15.10
CA SER A 33 -20.18 8.84 -14.10
C SER A 33 -20.05 7.66 -13.13
N THR A 34 -18.84 7.40 -12.68
CA THR A 34 -18.52 6.46 -11.58
C THR A 34 -18.38 7.16 -10.22
N GLU A 35 -18.56 8.49 -10.18
CA GLU A 35 -18.32 9.31 -9.00
C GLU A 35 -19.11 8.82 -7.78
N TYR A 36 -18.42 8.67 -6.66
CA TYR A 36 -18.99 8.31 -5.38
C TYR A 36 -19.59 9.54 -4.67
N GLY A 37 -20.63 9.35 -3.87
CA GLY A 37 -21.21 10.40 -3.01
C GLY A 37 -22.30 11.25 -3.65
N ALA A 38 -22.67 11.00 -4.91
CA ALA A 38 -23.86 11.59 -5.52
C ALA A 38 -25.15 11.19 -4.77
N LEU A 39 -26.22 11.99 -4.92
CA LEU A 39 -27.53 11.59 -4.38
C LEU A 39 -28.04 10.33 -5.10
N PRO A 40 -28.91 9.52 -4.46
CA PRO A 40 -29.39 8.27 -5.03
C PRO A 40 -29.93 8.42 -6.45
N ASN A 41 -29.56 7.50 -7.32
CA ASN A 41 -30.02 7.42 -8.72
C ASN A 41 -29.76 8.67 -9.59
N GLN A 42 -28.61 9.34 -9.43
CA GLN A 42 -28.19 10.48 -10.26
C GLN A 42 -27.17 10.13 -11.35
N ASN A 43 -26.37 9.08 -11.16
CA ASN A 43 -25.32 8.67 -12.09
C ASN A 43 -25.80 7.56 -13.03
N LEU A 44 -26.92 7.79 -13.72
CA LEU A 44 -27.65 6.78 -14.49
C LEU A 44 -28.05 7.23 -15.88
N SER A 45 -27.99 6.30 -16.83
CA SER A 45 -28.63 6.38 -18.14
C SER A 45 -29.57 5.20 -18.36
N VAL A 46 -30.27 5.21 -19.49
CA VAL A 46 -31.08 4.09 -19.97
C VAL A 46 -30.29 2.78 -20.09
N ILE A 47 -28.97 2.84 -20.37
CA ILE A 47 -28.10 1.65 -20.44
C ILE A 47 -27.88 1.09 -19.04
N THR A 48 -27.51 1.93 -18.08
CA THR A 48 -27.35 1.53 -16.67
C THR A 48 -28.65 0.95 -16.11
N LEU A 49 -29.78 1.55 -16.44
CA LEU A 49 -31.11 1.10 -16.03
C LEU A 49 -31.60 -0.17 -16.75
N GLY A 50 -30.87 -0.68 -17.75
CA GLY A 50 -31.25 -1.88 -18.49
C GLY A 50 -32.55 -1.72 -19.28
N TYR A 51 -32.83 -0.53 -19.82
CA TYR A 51 -34.05 -0.29 -20.58
C TYR A 51 -34.13 -1.16 -21.84
N PRO A 52 -35.34 -1.57 -22.27
CA PRO A 52 -35.53 -2.35 -23.50
C PRO A 52 -34.90 -1.66 -24.71
N GLY A 53 -34.09 -2.40 -25.47
CA GLY A 53 -33.45 -1.92 -26.70
C GLY A 53 -32.11 -1.20 -26.51
N THR A 54 -31.60 -1.10 -25.28
CA THR A 54 -30.26 -0.56 -25.02
C THR A 54 -29.17 -1.61 -25.24
N LEU A 55 -27.94 -1.16 -25.57
CA LEU A 55 -26.78 -2.02 -25.80
C LEU A 55 -25.56 -1.51 -25.00
N PRO A 56 -24.73 -2.42 -24.45
CA PRO A 56 -23.49 -2.06 -23.76
C PRO A 56 -22.42 -1.57 -24.74
N ARG A 57 -21.56 -0.64 -24.28
CA ARG A 57 -20.35 -0.23 -25.01
C ARG A 57 -19.15 -0.23 -24.07
N LEU A 58 -18.21 -1.15 -24.29
CA LEU A 58 -17.02 -1.31 -23.47
C LEU A 58 -16.18 -0.03 -23.36
N ASN A 59 -15.81 0.31 -22.13
CA ASN A 59 -14.86 1.36 -21.82
C ASN A 59 -13.41 0.87 -22.03
N GLU A 60 -12.66 1.56 -22.90
CA GLU A 60 -11.27 1.22 -23.24
C GLU A 60 -10.33 1.26 -22.01
N GLN A 61 -10.57 2.18 -21.08
CA GLN A 61 -9.75 2.35 -19.88
C GLN A 61 -9.84 1.13 -18.94
N VAL A 62 -10.98 0.43 -18.94
CA VAL A 62 -11.17 -0.82 -18.16
C VAL A 62 -10.21 -1.90 -18.66
N VAL A 63 -10.08 -2.03 -19.99
CA VAL A 63 -9.14 -2.98 -20.61
C VAL A 63 -7.71 -2.58 -20.27
N GLU A 64 -7.37 -1.30 -20.39
CA GLU A 64 -6.02 -0.82 -20.05
C GLU A 64 -5.67 -1.11 -18.57
N TYR A 65 -6.58 -0.85 -17.64
CA TYR A 65 -6.37 -1.11 -16.22
C TYR A 65 -6.23 -2.61 -15.92
N ALA A 66 -7.01 -3.45 -16.59
CA ALA A 66 -6.87 -4.90 -16.49
C ALA A 66 -5.49 -5.38 -16.98
N LEU A 67 -5.01 -4.85 -18.11
CA LEU A 67 -3.67 -5.15 -18.64
C LEU A 67 -2.56 -4.68 -17.69
N ARG A 68 -2.69 -3.48 -17.13
CA ARG A 68 -1.72 -2.95 -16.15
C ARG A 68 -1.61 -3.87 -14.94
N LEU A 69 -2.74 -4.27 -14.37
CA LEU A 69 -2.76 -5.17 -13.22
C LEU A 69 -2.18 -6.54 -13.58
N GLY A 70 -2.65 -7.15 -14.67
CA GLY A 70 -2.18 -8.46 -15.12
C GLY A 70 -0.67 -8.52 -15.39
N LEU A 71 -0.11 -7.51 -16.06
CA LEU A 71 1.32 -7.41 -16.29
C LEU A 71 2.10 -7.28 -14.97
N SER A 72 1.56 -6.51 -14.02
CA SER A 72 2.21 -6.25 -12.72
C SER A 72 2.18 -7.45 -11.77
N THR A 73 1.23 -8.37 -11.97
CA THR A 73 1.11 -9.64 -11.25
C THR A 73 1.67 -10.83 -12.04
N ASN A 74 2.43 -10.58 -13.11
CA ASN A 74 3.06 -11.61 -13.95
C ASN A 74 2.04 -12.61 -14.56
N CYS A 75 0.80 -12.18 -14.78
CA CYS A 75 -0.21 -13.02 -15.45
C CYS A 75 0.11 -13.19 -16.93
N ALA A 76 -0.34 -14.30 -17.50
CA ALA A 76 -0.46 -14.43 -18.95
C ALA A 76 -1.70 -13.66 -19.43
N ILE A 77 -1.52 -12.78 -20.42
CA ILE A 77 -2.60 -11.98 -21.00
C ILE A 77 -3.30 -12.75 -22.11
N THR A 78 -4.60 -12.94 -21.96
CA THR A 78 -5.46 -13.60 -22.94
C THR A 78 -5.69 -12.68 -24.15
N ARG A 79 -5.09 -13.02 -25.30
CA ARG A 79 -5.07 -12.15 -26.50
C ARG A 79 -6.42 -11.96 -27.15
N TYR A 80 -7.27 -12.99 -27.10
CA TYR A 80 -8.64 -12.97 -27.58
C TYR A 80 -9.55 -13.30 -26.40
N ASN A 81 -10.33 -12.33 -25.93
CA ASN A 81 -11.21 -12.53 -24.80
C ASN A 81 -12.63 -12.04 -25.09
N GLU A 82 -13.59 -12.83 -24.61
CA GLU A 82 -15.02 -12.60 -24.77
C GLU A 82 -15.64 -12.29 -23.41
N PHE A 83 -16.65 -11.42 -23.42
CA PHE A 83 -17.53 -11.23 -22.28
C PHE A 83 -18.60 -12.32 -22.25
N ALA A 84 -19.18 -12.53 -21.07
CA ALA A 84 -20.24 -13.48 -20.81
C ALA A 84 -21.30 -12.85 -19.91
N ARG A 85 -22.54 -13.33 -20.01
CA ARG A 85 -23.62 -12.99 -19.09
C ARG A 85 -23.65 -13.98 -17.94
N LYS A 86 -23.52 -13.48 -16.72
CA LYS A 86 -23.83 -14.21 -15.47
C LYS A 86 -25.27 -13.89 -15.08
N ASN A 87 -26.19 -14.82 -15.31
CA ASN A 87 -27.62 -14.57 -15.19
C ASN A 87 -28.12 -14.84 -13.76
N TYR A 88 -28.60 -13.81 -13.08
CA TYR A 88 -29.28 -13.92 -11.78
C TYR A 88 -30.19 -12.71 -11.56
N PHE A 89 -31.29 -12.92 -10.82
CA PHE A 89 -32.26 -11.87 -10.55
C PHE A 89 -32.04 -11.31 -9.15
N TYR A 90 -31.78 -10.01 -9.07
CA TYR A 90 -31.72 -9.28 -7.81
C TYR A 90 -32.08 -7.79 -8.07
N PRO A 91 -32.75 -7.08 -7.13
CA PRO A 91 -33.23 -5.72 -7.37
C PRO A 91 -32.16 -4.70 -7.75
N ASP A 92 -30.92 -4.88 -7.30
CA ASP A 92 -29.79 -4.00 -7.60
C ASP A 92 -29.08 -4.32 -8.93
N LEU A 93 -29.54 -5.35 -9.65
CA LEU A 93 -29.01 -5.74 -10.96
C LEU A 93 -30.07 -5.53 -12.05
N PRO A 94 -30.17 -4.31 -12.61
CA PRO A 94 -31.31 -3.91 -13.45
C PRO A 94 -31.47 -4.75 -14.73
N LYS A 95 -30.37 -5.27 -15.28
CA LYS A 95 -30.38 -6.07 -16.52
C LYS A 95 -30.86 -7.52 -16.32
N GLY A 96 -30.95 -8.00 -15.07
CA GLY A 96 -31.18 -9.43 -14.78
C GLY A 96 -30.01 -10.35 -15.12
N TYR A 97 -28.87 -9.78 -15.51
CA TYR A 97 -27.58 -10.43 -15.69
C TYR A 97 -26.45 -9.42 -15.49
N GLN A 98 -25.30 -9.91 -15.06
CA GLN A 98 -24.06 -9.16 -14.92
C GLN A 98 -23.15 -9.50 -16.11
N ILE A 99 -22.62 -8.49 -16.79
CA ILE A 99 -21.58 -8.69 -17.80
C ILE A 99 -20.24 -8.91 -17.10
N THR A 100 -19.63 -10.06 -17.33
CA THR A 100 -18.36 -10.52 -16.74
C THR A 100 -17.56 -11.30 -17.78
N GLN A 101 -16.48 -12.00 -17.41
CA GLN A 101 -15.79 -12.97 -18.27
C GLN A 101 -15.87 -14.36 -17.65
N ASP A 102 -16.12 -15.39 -18.46
CA ASP A 102 -16.19 -16.78 -18.00
C ASP A 102 -14.96 -17.57 -18.44
N LYS A 103 -14.93 -18.01 -19.70
CA LYS A 103 -13.91 -18.93 -20.23
C LYS A 103 -12.60 -18.26 -20.63
N THR A 104 -12.64 -16.96 -20.92
CA THR A 104 -11.51 -16.18 -21.42
C THR A 104 -11.28 -14.96 -20.53
N PRO A 105 -10.94 -15.12 -19.24
CA PRO A 105 -10.55 -13.99 -18.42
C PRO A 105 -9.34 -13.29 -19.05
N ILE A 106 -9.29 -11.97 -18.98
CA ILE A 106 -8.21 -11.18 -19.60
C ILE A 106 -6.83 -11.53 -19.05
N CYS A 107 -6.73 -11.98 -17.80
CA CYS A 107 -5.50 -12.47 -17.19
C CYS A 107 -5.67 -13.88 -16.63
N THR A 108 -4.67 -14.74 -16.84
CA THR A 108 -4.61 -16.11 -16.31
C THR A 108 -3.27 -16.38 -15.63
N GLY A 109 -3.29 -17.15 -14.55
CA GLY A 109 -2.08 -17.40 -13.76
C GLY A 109 -1.52 -16.13 -13.12
N GLY A 110 -0.24 -16.16 -12.76
CA GLY A 110 0.45 -15.04 -12.11
C GLY A 110 0.58 -15.24 -10.60
N PHE A 111 1.10 -14.23 -9.91
CA PHE A 111 1.35 -14.30 -8.47
C PHE A 111 1.55 -12.93 -7.84
N ILE A 112 1.38 -12.88 -6.51
CA ILE A 112 1.79 -11.79 -5.64
C ILE A 112 2.68 -12.37 -4.55
N ASP A 113 3.85 -11.77 -4.36
CA ASP A 113 4.75 -12.10 -3.26
C ASP A 113 4.33 -11.31 -2.01
N ILE A 114 4.13 -12.00 -0.89
CA ILE A 114 3.77 -11.43 0.40
C ILE A 114 4.95 -11.55 1.37
N ARG A 115 5.04 -10.60 2.30
CA ARG A 115 6.01 -10.66 3.41
C ARG A 115 5.29 -10.67 4.75
N LEU A 116 5.66 -11.61 5.59
CA LEU A 116 5.12 -11.76 6.94
C LEU A 116 5.91 -10.90 7.94
N PRO A 117 5.31 -10.57 9.11
CA PRO A 117 5.98 -9.79 10.16
C PRO A 117 7.30 -10.41 10.67
N ASP A 118 7.45 -11.73 10.58
CA ASP A 118 8.68 -12.45 10.92
C ASP A 118 9.76 -12.40 9.83
N GLY A 119 9.49 -11.70 8.72
CA GLY A 119 10.40 -11.53 7.59
C GLY A 119 10.34 -12.65 6.55
N ARG A 120 9.55 -13.71 6.77
CA ARG A 120 9.37 -14.75 5.74
C ARG A 120 8.64 -14.17 4.53
N GLU A 121 9.09 -14.59 3.36
CA GLU A 121 8.43 -14.28 2.09
C GLU A 121 7.70 -15.52 1.58
N LYS A 122 6.54 -15.30 0.99
CA LYS A 122 5.75 -16.36 0.38
C LYS A 122 5.11 -15.85 -0.90
N ARG A 123 5.12 -16.70 -1.92
CA ARG A 123 4.40 -16.45 -3.16
C ARG A 123 2.97 -16.99 -3.05
N ILE A 124 1.99 -16.16 -3.36
CA ILE A 124 0.59 -16.54 -3.49
C ILE A 124 0.22 -16.46 -4.97
N ASN A 125 -0.15 -17.60 -5.57
CA ASN A 125 -0.51 -17.63 -6.98
C ASN A 125 -1.90 -17.02 -7.21
N ILE A 126 -2.08 -16.46 -8.40
CA ILE A 126 -3.36 -15.95 -8.89
C ILE A 126 -3.87 -16.94 -9.93
N THR A 127 -5.13 -17.35 -9.81
CA THR A 127 -5.79 -18.19 -10.81
C THR A 127 -6.13 -17.35 -12.04
N ARG A 128 -6.77 -16.19 -11.82
CA ARG A 128 -7.28 -15.31 -12.89
C ARG A 128 -7.53 -13.90 -12.39
N ILE A 129 -7.56 -12.96 -13.34
CA ILE A 129 -8.14 -11.63 -13.17
C ILE A 129 -9.10 -11.40 -14.33
N HIS A 130 -10.35 -11.02 -14.04
CA HIS A 130 -11.35 -10.72 -15.07
C HIS A 130 -12.06 -9.40 -14.85
N MET A 131 -12.56 -8.85 -15.96
CA MET A 131 -13.38 -7.64 -15.98
C MET A 131 -14.85 -7.98 -15.74
N GLU A 132 -15.50 -7.18 -14.91
CA GLU A 132 -16.95 -7.23 -14.73
C GLU A 132 -17.52 -5.85 -14.37
N GLU A 133 -18.85 -5.76 -14.28
CA GLU A 133 -19.53 -4.60 -13.74
C GLU A 133 -20.08 -4.86 -12.33
N ASP A 134 -20.13 -3.82 -11.51
CA ASP A 134 -20.76 -3.90 -10.21
C ASP A 134 -22.29 -3.82 -10.30
N ALA A 135 -22.94 -4.35 -9.28
CA ALA A 135 -24.36 -4.14 -9.04
C ALA A 135 -24.59 -2.81 -8.29
N GLY A 136 -25.85 -2.37 -8.26
CA GLY A 136 -26.30 -1.27 -7.43
C GLY A 136 -26.18 -1.57 -5.92
N LYS A 137 -26.87 -0.77 -5.12
CA LYS A 137 -26.94 -0.92 -3.66
C LYS A 137 -28.39 -1.11 -3.24
N SER A 138 -28.63 -2.13 -2.43
CA SER A 138 -29.90 -2.34 -1.73
C SER A 138 -29.75 -1.86 -0.29
N LEU A 139 -30.65 -0.97 0.16
CA LEU A 139 -30.68 -0.42 1.52
C LEU A 139 -31.92 -0.94 2.24
N HIS A 140 -31.70 -1.52 3.43
CA HIS A 140 -32.76 -1.97 4.33
C HIS A 140 -32.77 -1.05 5.54
N LEU A 141 -33.79 -0.20 5.66
CA LEU A 141 -33.93 0.74 6.77
C LEU A 141 -34.61 0.07 7.97
N ALA A 142 -34.14 0.39 9.17
CA ALA A 142 -34.67 -0.19 10.38
C ALA A 142 -36.14 0.22 10.58
N GLY A 143 -37.03 -0.76 10.67
CA GLY A 143 -38.47 -0.54 10.83
C GLY A 143 -39.24 -0.41 9.51
N GLU A 144 -38.57 -0.46 8.37
CA GLU A 144 -39.20 -0.50 7.05
C GLU A 144 -39.28 -1.93 6.51
N THR A 145 -40.32 -2.24 5.75
CA THR A 145 -40.51 -3.55 5.10
C THR A 145 -39.99 -3.58 3.67
N GLU A 146 -39.87 -2.41 3.08
CA GLU A 146 -39.43 -2.15 1.73
C GLU A 146 -37.89 -2.10 1.66
N THR A 147 -37.35 -2.35 0.47
CA THR A 147 -35.93 -2.18 0.18
C THR A 147 -35.77 -1.00 -0.76
N LEU A 148 -34.89 -0.06 -0.41
CA LEU A 148 -34.57 1.08 -1.26
C LEU A 148 -33.41 0.69 -2.18
N VAL A 149 -33.57 0.89 -3.48
CA VAL A 149 -32.55 0.55 -4.49
C VAL A 149 -31.90 1.83 -5.02
N ASP A 150 -30.59 1.92 -4.88
CA ASP A 150 -29.76 2.95 -5.49
C ASP A 150 -28.86 2.31 -6.55
N LEU A 151 -29.08 2.68 -7.81
CA LEU A 151 -28.37 2.13 -8.96
C LEU A 151 -27.14 2.95 -9.36
N ASN A 152 -26.76 3.99 -8.60
CA ASN A 152 -25.59 4.82 -8.92
C ASN A 152 -24.34 3.97 -9.20
N ARG A 153 -24.15 2.89 -8.43
CA ARG A 153 -23.03 1.96 -8.57
C ARG A 153 -23.22 0.89 -9.65
N ALA A 154 -24.44 0.63 -10.11
CA ALA A 154 -24.69 -0.37 -11.13
C ALA A 154 -23.93 -0.01 -12.41
N GLY A 155 -23.15 -0.94 -12.97
CA GLY A 155 -22.34 -0.71 -14.16
C GLY A 155 -20.93 -0.15 -13.91
N VAL A 156 -20.58 0.19 -12.66
CA VAL A 156 -19.20 0.64 -12.35
C VAL A 156 -18.22 -0.50 -12.61
N PRO A 157 -17.05 -0.27 -13.23
CA PRO A 157 -16.16 -1.36 -13.60
C PRO A 157 -15.44 -1.97 -12.39
N LEU A 158 -15.28 -3.29 -12.43
CA LEU A 158 -14.53 -4.06 -11.44
C LEU A 158 -13.48 -4.93 -12.13
N LEU A 159 -12.39 -5.18 -11.41
CA LEU A 159 -11.53 -6.34 -11.65
C LEU A 159 -11.67 -7.30 -10.47
N GLU A 160 -12.07 -8.53 -10.76
CA GLU A 160 -12.07 -9.62 -9.78
C GLU A 160 -10.74 -10.36 -9.89
N ILE A 161 -10.01 -10.43 -8.78
CA ILE A 161 -8.71 -11.09 -8.63
C ILE A 161 -8.94 -12.33 -7.78
N VAL A 162 -8.81 -13.51 -8.39
CA VAL A 162 -9.04 -14.79 -7.72
C VAL A 162 -7.69 -15.44 -7.42
N SER A 163 -7.40 -15.63 -6.13
CA SER A 163 -6.18 -16.33 -5.72
C SER A 163 -6.33 -17.85 -5.86
N GLU A 164 -5.21 -18.53 -6.08
CA GLU A 164 -5.13 -19.96 -5.76
C GLU A 164 -5.35 -20.18 -4.26
N PRO A 165 -5.77 -21.38 -3.82
CA PRO A 165 -5.93 -21.69 -2.41
C PRO A 165 -4.57 -21.97 -1.75
N ASP A 166 -3.63 -21.03 -1.84
CA ASP A 166 -2.25 -21.11 -1.35
C ASP A 166 -2.09 -20.55 0.08
N ILE A 167 -3.08 -19.79 0.55
CA ILE A 167 -3.05 -19.12 1.85
C ILE A 167 -3.34 -20.12 2.96
N ARG A 168 -2.54 -20.07 4.03
CA ARG A 168 -2.48 -21.07 5.10
C ARG A 168 -2.78 -20.50 6.49
N SER A 169 -2.90 -19.18 6.62
CA SER A 169 -3.24 -18.51 7.87
C SER A 169 -3.98 -17.19 7.63
N ALA A 170 -4.64 -16.68 8.67
CA ALA A 170 -5.25 -15.34 8.65
C ALA A 170 -4.18 -14.24 8.46
N GLU A 171 -2.98 -14.43 9.00
CA GLU A 171 -1.86 -13.50 8.83
C GLU A 171 -1.40 -13.41 7.36
N GLU A 172 -1.28 -14.56 6.67
CA GLU A 172 -0.98 -14.58 5.23
C GLU A 172 -2.09 -13.91 4.41
N ALA A 173 -3.37 -14.13 4.77
CA ALA A 173 -4.50 -13.48 4.10
C ALA A 173 -4.44 -11.94 4.22
N TYR A 174 -4.11 -11.44 5.42
CA TYR A 174 -3.94 -10.01 5.66
C TYR A 174 -2.77 -9.42 4.87
N ALA A 175 -1.63 -10.13 4.84
CA ALA A 175 -0.46 -9.71 4.08
C ALA A 175 -0.78 -9.67 2.57
N TYR A 176 -1.48 -10.68 2.05
CA TYR A 176 -1.94 -10.71 0.66
C TYR A 176 -2.84 -9.53 0.31
N LEU A 177 -3.87 -9.27 1.12
CA LEU A 177 -4.79 -8.15 0.88
C LEU A 177 -4.09 -6.79 0.98
N THR A 178 -3.12 -6.66 1.89
CA THR A 178 -2.27 -5.47 1.99
C THR A 178 -1.47 -5.25 0.70
N GLU A 179 -0.84 -6.30 0.16
CA GLU A 179 -0.05 -6.19 -1.08
C GLU A 179 -0.95 -5.96 -2.31
N VAL A 180 -2.12 -6.61 -2.40
CA VAL A 180 -3.11 -6.31 -3.46
C VAL A 180 -3.52 -4.85 -3.42
N ARG A 181 -3.88 -4.33 -2.23
CA ARG A 181 -4.26 -2.93 -2.04
C ARG A 181 -3.14 -1.98 -2.42
N LYS A 182 -1.90 -2.28 -2.00
CA LYS A 182 -0.72 -1.50 -2.34
C LYS A 182 -0.53 -1.45 -3.85
N LEU A 183 -0.64 -2.59 -4.52
CA LEU A 183 -0.46 -2.72 -5.95
C LEU A 183 -1.50 -1.93 -6.75
N VAL A 184 -2.80 -2.12 -6.46
CA VAL A 184 -3.85 -1.42 -7.24
C VAL A 184 -3.79 0.10 -7.09
N ARG A 185 -3.40 0.59 -5.90
CA ARG A 185 -3.15 2.02 -5.66
C ARG A 185 -1.92 2.52 -6.42
N TYR A 186 -0.83 1.76 -6.41
CA TYR A 186 0.38 2.08 -7.18
C TYR A 186 0.13 2.21 -8.67
N LEU A 187 -0.70 1.32 -9.21
CA LEU A 187 -1.07 1.35 -10.62
C LEU A 187 -2.05 2.48 -10.96
N GLY A 188 -2.65 3.10 -9.94
CA GLY A 188 -3.68 4.13 -10.10
C GLY A 188 -4.97 3.58 -10.69
N VAL A 189 -5.26 2.29 -10.49
CA VAL A 189 -6.44 1.63 -11.05
C VAL A 189 -7.59 1.54 -10.06
N CYS A 190 -7.32 1.56 -8.74
CA CYS A 190 -8.30 1.52 -7.66
C CYS A 190 -7.74 2.29 -6.44
N ASP A 191 -8.58 3.04 -5.71
CA ASP A 191 -8.17 3.75 -4.50
C ASP A 191 -7.92 2.82 -3.28
N GLY A 192 -8.39 1.57 -3.35
CA GLY A 192 -8.17 0.53 -2.35
C GLY A 192 -8.93 0.72 -1.03
N ASN A 193 -10.00 1.52 -1.02
CA ASN A 193 -10.81 1.78 0.17
C ASN A 193 -11.88 0.69 0.43
N MET A 194 -11.70 -0.09 1.50
CA MET A 194 -12.71 -1.09 1.88
C MET A 194 -13.96 -0.49 2.54
N GLU A 195 -13.83 0.65 3.22
CA GLU A 195 -14.95 1.27 3.95
C GLU A 195 -15.97 1.87 2.97
N GLU A 196 -15.49 2.48 1.90
CA GLU A 196 -16.31 2.98 0.77
C GLU A 196 -16.72 1.86 -0.19
N GLY A 197 -16.14 0.66 -0.03
CA GLY A 197 -16.49 -0.53 -0.81
C GLY A 197 -15.82 -0.61 -2.19
N SER A 198 -14.82 0.23 -2.46
CA SER A 198 -14.04 0.18 -3.71
C SER A 198 -13.09 -1.03 -3.74
N LEU A 199 -12.69 -1.56 -2.58
CA LEU A 199 -12.00 -2.84 -2.45
C LEU A 199 -12.80 -3.79 -1.57
N ARG A 200 -13.21 -4.92 -2.13
CA ARG A 200 -14.01 -5.94 -1.42
C ARG A 200 -13.31 -7.28 -1.48
N CYS A 201 -13.54 -8.13 -0.48
CA CYS A 201 -12.98 -9.48 -0.45
C CYS A 201 -14.01 -10.46 0.08
N ASP A 202 -14.27 -11.51 -0.68
CA ASP A 202 -14.92 -12.71 -0.21
C ASP A 202 -13.85 -13.77 0.10
N VAL A 203 -14.09 -14.57 1.14
CA VAL A 203 -13.09 -15.52 1.66
C VAL A 203 -13.62 -16.93 1.56
N ASN A 204 -12.86 -17.80 0.90
CA ASN A 204 -13.12 -19.22 0.85
C ASN A 204 -12.24 -19.93 1.89
N VAL A 205 -12.84 -20.56 2.90
CA VAL A 205 -12.13 -21.26 3.98
C VAL A 205 -12.45 -22.75 3.96
N SER A 206 -11.40 -23.57 4.02
CA SER A 206 -11.45 -25.01 4.26
C SER A 206 -10.37 -25.39 5.25
N VAL A 207 -10.57 -26.48 6.00
CA VAL A 207 -9.55 -27.10 6.84
C VAL A 207 -9.34 -28.55 6.44
N MET A 208 -8.09 -29.01 6.52
CA MET A 208 -7.72 -30.41 6.26
C MET A 208 -6.73 -30.88 7.32
N ARG A 209 -6.65 -32.19 7.57
CA ARG A 209 -5.58 -32.72 8.43
C ARG A 209 -4.21 -32.48 7.78
N VAL A 210 -3.20 -32.17 8.59
CA VAL A 210 -1.83 -32.01 8.10
C VAL A 210 -1.39 -33.28 7.35
N GLY A 211 -0.90 -33.12 6.13
CA GLY A 211 -0.47 -34.21 5.25
C GLY A 211 -1.58 -34.93 4.48
N ALA A 212 -2.85 -34.50 4.59
CA ALA A 212 -3.92 -35.08 3.77
C ALA A 212 -3.73 -34.75 2.27
N GLU A 213 -4.18 -35.64 1.39
CA GLU A 213 -4.09 -35.46 -0.07
C GLU A 213 -5.27 -34.68 -0.66
N LYS A 214 -6.39 -34.59 0.07
CA LYS A 214 -7.63 -33.95 -0.39
C LYS A 214 -8.01 -32.80 0.51
N TYR A 215 -8.47 -31.71 -0.10
CA TYR A 215 -9.03 -30.57 0.61
C TYR A 215 -10.33 -30.95 1.33
N GLY A 216 -10.58 -30.28 2.46
CA GLY A 216 -11.86 -30.35 3.16
C GLY A 216 -12.95 -29.58 2.41
N GLN A 217 -14.16 -29.60 2.96
CA GLN A 217 -15.29 -28.86 2.40
C GLN A 217 -15.10 -27.35 2.56
N ARG A 218 -15.45 -26.60 1.53
CA ARG A 218 -15.26 -25.15 1.44
C ARG A 218 -16.48 -24.41 1.95
N VAL A 219 -16.25 -23.42 2.79
CA VAL A 219 -17.22 -22.40 3.21
C VAL A 219 -16.80 -21.06 2.64
N GLU A 220 -17.76 -20.33 2.09
CA GLU A 220 -17.56 -18.98 1.57
C GLU A 220 -18.10 -17.97 2.59
N VAL A 221 -17.26 -17.04 3.04
CA VAL A 221 -17.61 -16.00 4.00
C VAL A 221 -17.66 -14.65 3.27
N LYS A 222 -18.80 -13.97 3.37
CA LYS A 222 -19.06 -12.66 2.78
C LYS A 222 -19.25 -11.57 3.86
N ASN A 223 -19.41 -10.33 3.42
CA ASN A 223 -19.62 -9.13 4.26
C ASN A 223 -18.39 -8.77 5.13
N LEU A 224 -17.22 -8.68 4.48
CA LEU A 224 -15.94 -8.44 5.13
C LEU A 224 -15.42 -7.03 4.77
N ASN A 225 -15.84 -6.04 5.57
CA ASN A 225 -15.58 -4.62 5.28
C ASN A 225 -14.21 -4.10 5.74
N SER A 226 -13.31 -4.97 6.23
CA SER A 226 -11.94 -4.59 6.59
C SER A 226 -11.00 -5.80 6.58
N PHE A 227 -9.70 -5.60 6.39
CA PHE A 227 -8.71 -6.68 6.48
C PHE A 227 -8.70 -7.36 7.84
N ARG A 228 -8.97 -6.61 8.91
CA ARG A 228 -9.10 -7.17 10.27
C ARG A 228 -10.32 -8.07 10.39
N ASN A 229 -11.44 -7.73 9.73
CA ASN A 229 -12.62 -8.59 9.70
C ASN A 229 -12.35 -9.87 8.90
N VAL A 230 -11.58 -9.79 7.81
CA VAL A 230 -11.12 -10.98 7.08
C VAL A 230 -10.34 -11.91 7.99
N GLN A 231 -9.36 -11.40 8.76
CA GLN A 231 -8.59 -12.23 9.69
C GLN A 231 -9.47 -12.91 10.73
N ARG A 232 -10.32 -12.14 11.41
CA ARG A 232 -11.23 -12.65 12.45
C ARG A 232 -12.21 -13.69 11.89
N ALA A 233 -12.70 -13.47 10.67
CA ALA A 233 -13.60 -14.41 10.00
C ALA A 233 -12.89 -15.73 9.68
N ILE A 234 -11.65 -15.67 9.19
CA ILE A 234 -10.82 -16.86 8.94
C ILE A 234 -10.55 -17.61 10.24
N GLU A 235 -10.09 -16.92 11.29
CA GLU A 235 -9.80 -17.53 12.60
C GLU A 235 -11.03 -18.24 13.17
N HIS A 236 -12.18 -17.54 13.18
CA HIS A 236 -13.44 -18.10 13.65
C HIS A 236 -13.87 -19.32 12.82
N GLU A 237 -13.81 -19.22 11.49
CA GLU A 237 -14.28 -20.29 10.61
C GLU A 237 -13.37 -21.52 10.66
N VAL A 238 -12.05 -21.34 10.80
CA VAL A 238 -11.10 -22.43 11.04
C VAL A 238 -11.43 -23.16 12.34
N GLU A 239 -11.60 -22.43 13.44
CA GLU A 239 -11.99 -23.05 14.72
C GLU A 239 -13.33 -23.77 14.61
N ARG A 240 -14.33 -23.15 13.99
CA ARG A 240 -15.66 -23.73 13.82
C ARG A 240 -15.61 -25.03 13.03
N GLN A 241 -14.91 -25.05 11.89
CA GLN A 241 -14.82 -26.24 11.04
C GLN A 241 -14.10 -27.38 11.75
N ILE A 242 -12.99 -27.12 12.44
CA ILE A 242 -12.28 -28.13 13.22
C ILE A 242 -13.17 -28.69 14.32
N GLY A 243 -13.90 -27.83 15.04
CA GLY A 243 -14.83 -28.25 16.09
C GLY A 243 -15.94 -29.18 15.58
N LEU A 244 -16.47 -28.91 14.38
CA LEU A 244 -17.44 -29.79 13.73
C LEU A 244 -16.84 -31.15 13.39
N LEU A 245 -15.65 -31.17 12.78
CA LEU A 245 -14.98 -32.40 12.38
C LEU A 245 -14.63 -33.29 13.58
N GLU A 246 -14.17 -32.69 14.68
CA GLU A 246 -13.84 -33.41 15.91
C GLU A 246 -15.10 -33.89 16.67
N ALA A 247 -16.24 -33.23 16.47
CA ALA A 247 -17.54 -33.72 16.94
C ALA A 247 -18.13 -34.84 16.04
N GLY A 248 -17.40 -35.27 14.99
CA GLY A 248 -17.87 -36.26 14.03
C GLY A 248 -18.92 -35.74 13.04
N ALA A 249 -19.12 -34.42 12.97
CA ALA A 249 -20.00 -33.78 12.01
C ALA A 249 -19.25 -33.40 10.72
N SER A 250 -19.99 -33.19 9.64
CA SER A 250 -19.44 -32.72 8.37
C SER A 250 -19.61 -31.21 8.20
N VAL A 251 -18.61 -30.55 7.60
CA VAL A 251 -18.74 -29.16 7.15
C VAL A 251 -19.57 -29.14 5.85
N GLY A 252 -20.70 -28.44 5.85
CA GLY A 252 -21.54 -28.27 4.66
C GLY A 252 -20.99 -27.19 3.71
N GLY A 253 -21.25 -27.33 2.42
CA GLY A 253 -21.01 -26.24 1.46
C GLY A 253 -22.04 -25.12 1.67
N GLU A 254 -21.62 -24.02 2.26
CA GLU A 254 -22.51 -22.91 2.62
C GLU A 254 -21.87 -21.55 2.36
N THR A 255 -22.74 -20.56 2.18
CA THR A 255 -22.35 -19.14 2.20
C THR A 255 -22.74 -18.56 3.55
N ARG A 256 -21.77 -17.96 4.25
CA ARG A 256 -21.95 -17.38 5.57
C ARG A 256 -21.68 -15.89 5.54
N GLY A 257 -22.39 -15.15 6.39
CA GLY A 257 -22.11 -13.73 6.64
C GLY A 257 -21.27 -13.58 7.90
N PHE A 258 -20.29 -12.68 7.89
CA PHE A 258 -19.56 -12.30 9.10
C PHE A 258 -20.24 -11.12 9.81
N ASP A 259 -20.39 -11.24 11.13
CA ASP A 259 -20.81 -10.15 12.01
C ASP A 259 -19.59 -9.58 12.75
N ALA A 260 -19.22 -8.34 12.43
CA ALA A 260 -18.06 -7.68 13.01
C ALA A 260 -18.20 -7.39 14.51
N VAL A 261 -19.43 -7.23 15.02
CA VAL A 261 -19.71 -6.94 16.43
C VAL A 261 -19.45 -8.19 17.28
N THR A 262 -20.06 -9.31 16.90
CA THR A 262 -19.90 -10.57 17.64
C THR A 262 -18.61 -11.30 17.29
N GLY A 263 -18.04 -11.07 16.09
CA GLY A 263 -16.90 -11.81 15.58
C GLY A 263 -17.24 -13.23 15.14
N THR A 264 -18.51 -13.51 14.84
CA THR A 264 -18.99 -14.84 14.47
C THR A 264 -19.49 -14.88 13.03
N THR A 265 -19.58 -16.08 12.45
CA THR A 265 -20.19 -16.29 11.14
C THR A 265 -21.57 -16.91 11.30
N THR A 266 -22.54 -16.48 10.51
CA THR A 266 -23.90 -17.06 10.46
C THR A 266 -24.21 -17.60 9.07
N ALA A 267 -24.86 -18.76 9.00
CA ALA A 267 -25.27 -19.34 7.72
C ALA A 267 -26.35 -18.45 7.09
N GLN A 268 -26.13 -17.99 5.87
CA GLN A 268 -27.12 -17.24 5.11
C GLN A 268 -27.90 -18.16 4.17
N ARG A 269 -27.19 -19.09 3.52
CA ARG A 269 -27.78 -20.03 2.56
C ARG A 269 -27.00 -21.33 2.50
N SER A 270 -27.70 -22.46 2.53
CA SER A 270 -27.17 -23.78 2.18
C SER A 270 -27.05 -23.89 0.64
N LYS A 271 -25.89 -24.34 0.13
CA LYS A 271 -25.76 -24.67 -1.30
C LYS A 271 -26.36 -26.05 -1.55
N GLU A 272 -27.69 -26.17 -1.52
CA GLU A 272 -28.38 -27.43 -1.86
C GLU A 272 -28.18 -27.82 -3.34
N THR A 273 -27.92 -26.83 -4.20
CA THR A 273 -27.41 -26.98 -5.58
C THR A 273 -26.41 -25.87 -5.88
N MET A 274 -25.40 -26.14 -6.73
CA MET A 274 -24.59 -25.06 -7.32
C MET A 274 -25.54 -24.12 -8.08
N ASN A 275 -25.50 -22.81 -7.79
CA ASN A 275 -26.33 -21.86 -8.52
C ASN A 275 -26.02 -21.95 -10.02
N ASP A 276 -27.01 -22.33 -10.83
CA ASP A 276 -26.88 -22.32 -12.27
C ASP A 276 -27.04 -20.88 -12.79
N TYR A 277 -25.92 -20.17 -12.86
CA TYR A 277 -25.86 -18.81 -13.41
C TYR A 277 -26.03 -18.77 -14.94
N ARG A 278 -26.19 -19.92 -15.60
CA ARG A 278 -26.43 -20.04 -17.05
C ARG A 278 -25.47 -19.17 -17.87
N TYR A 279 -24.17 -19.30 -17.62
CA TYR A 279 -23.16 -18.52 -18.35
C TYR A 279 -23.25 -18.78 -19.85
N PHE A 280 -23.27 -17.70 -20.64
CA PHE A 280 -23.11 -17.76 -22.09
C PHE A 280 -22.44 -16.49 -22.60
N PRO A 281 -21.76 -16.52 -23.77
CA PRO A 281 -21.10 -15.34 -24.33
C PRO A 281 -22.05 -14.16 -24.49
N GLU A 282 -21.59 -12.95 -24.18
CA GLU A 282 -22.34 -11.71 -24.36
C GLU A 282 -22.40 -11.36 -25.86
N PRO A 283 -23.56 -11.55 -26.54
CA PRO A 283 -23.65 -11.33 -27.98
C PRO A 283 -23.57 -9.84 -28.37
N ASP A 284 -23.87 -8.92 -27.45
CA ASP A 284 -23.94 -7.49 -27.73
C ASP A 284 -22.55 -6.82 -27.69
N LEU A 285 -21.53 -7.52 -27.18
CA LEU A 285 -20.14 -7.07 -27.18
C LEU A 285 -19.28 -7.98 -28.06
N PRO A 286 -18.59 -7.43 -29.08
CA PRO A 286 -17.63 -8.21 -29.83
C PRO A 286 -16.43 -8.62 -28.93
N PRO A 287 -15.71 -9.69 -29.29
CA PRO A 287 -14.49 -10.08 -28.61
C PRO A 287 -13.46 -8.95 -28.58
N VAL A 288 -12.76 -8.82 -27.46
CA VAL A 288 -11.64 -7.90 -27.30
C VAL A 288 -10.36 -8.60 -27.77
N ILE A 289 -9.66 -7.96 -28.72
CA ILE A 289 -8.39 -8.43 -29.25
C ILE A 289 -7.26 -7.54 -28.74
N ILE A 290 -6.36 -8.09 -27.95
CA ILE A 290 -5.18 -7.37 -27.45
C ILE A 290 -4.02 -7.60 -28.42
N SER A 291 -3.60 -6.54 -29.13
CA SER A 291 -2.45 -6.58 -30.04
C SER A 291 -1.12 -6.49 -29.29
N ASP A 292 -0.01 -6.87 -29.95
CA ASP A 292 1.34 -6.78 -29.36
C ASP A 292 1.72 -5.32 -29.12
N GLU A 293 1.32 -4.43 -30.02
CA GLU A 293 1.48 -2.98 -29.89
C GLU A 293 0.76 -2.44 -28.65
N HIS A 294 -0.50 -2.84 -28.43
CA HIS A 294 -1.25 -2.43 -27.25
C HIS A 294 -0.55 -2.91 -25.96
N LEU A 295 -0.13 -4.17 -25.93
CA LEU A 295 0.57 -4.71 -24.77
C LEU A 295 1.90 -4.00 -24.50
N ALA A 296 2.68 -3.72 -25.54
CA ALA A 296 3.95 -3.00 -25.43
C ALA A 296 3.75 -1.58 -24.93
N ARG A 297 2.73 -0.88 -25.42
CA ARG A 297 2.36 0.47 -24.97
C ARG A 297 2.01 0.49 -23.49
N VAL A 298 1.16 -0.42 -23.04
CA VAL A 298 0.78 -0.51 -21.62
C VAL A 298 1.99 -0.84 -20.76
N LYS A 299 2.81 -1.81 -21.18
CA LYS A 299 4.03 -2.19 -20.45
C LYS A 299 5.02 -1.03 -20.32
N ALA A 300 5.20 -0.22 -21.37
CA ALA A 300 6.09 0.93 -21.34
C ALA A 300 5.57 2.08 -20.45
N ALA A 301 4.25 2.17 -20.25
CA ALA A 301 3.60 3.17 -19.40
C ALA A 301 3.48 2.74 -17.93
N LEU A 302 3.83 1.50 -17.58
CA LEU A 302 3.78 1.04 -16.19
C LEU A 302 4.81 1.78 -15.33
N PRO A 303 4.41 2.28 -14.14
CA PRO A 303 5.38 2.79 -13.18
C PRO A 303 6.22 1.63 -12.63
N ALA A 304 7.39 1.95 -12.07
CA ALA A 304 8.16 0.97 -11.31
C ALA A 304 7.30 0.38 -10.19
N LEU A 305 7.27 -0.95 -10.10
CA LEU A 305 6.40 -1.65 -9.16
C LEU A 305 6.97 -1.59 -7.74
N PRO A 306 6.13 -1.70 -6.70
CA PRO A 306 6.60 -1.62 -5.31
C PRO A 306 7.72 -2.62 -4.98
N HIS A 307 7.60 -3.86 -5.47
CA HIS A 307 8.57 -4.92 -5.21
C HIS A 307 9.88 -4.70 -5.98
N GLU A 308 9.83 -4.11 -7.17
CA GLU A 308 11.01 -3.76 -7.96
C GLU A 308 11.81 -2.65 -7.27
N LEU A 309 11.11 -1.60 -6.80
CA LEU A 309 11.72 -0.51 -6.05
C LEU A 309 12.27 -1.03 -4.71
N TYR A 310 11.52 -1.86 -3.99
CA TYR A 310 11.98 -2.46 -2.74
C TYR A 310 13.27 -3.24 -2.94
N LYS A 311 13.32 -4.10 -3.97
CA LYS A 311 14.51 -4.87 -4.31
C LYS A 311 15.67 -3.94 -4.65
N ARG A 312 15.48 -2.97 -5.55
CA ARG A 312 16.51 -1.98 -5.90
C ARG A 312 17.05 -1.23 -4.67
N PHE A 313 16.17 -0.79 -3.77
CA PHE A 313 16.57 -0.05 -2.57
C PHE A 313 17.37 -0.90 -1.58
N THR A 314 17.07 -2.19 -1.49
CA THR A 314 17.82 -3.10 -0.60
C THR A 314 19.11 -3.62 -1.24
N THR A 315 19.10 -3.98 -2.53
CA THR A 315 20.25 -4.58 -3.21
C THR A 315 21.25 -3.55 -3.71
N ASP A 316 20.77 -2.52 -4.41
CA ASP A 316 21.64 -1.60 -5.14
C ASP A 316 22.06 -0.44 -4.23
N PHE A 317 21.16 0.00 -3.34
CA PHE A 317 21.40 1.12 -2.43
C PHE A 317 21.84 0.71 -1.02
N GLY A 318 21.78 -0.58 -0.69
CA GLY A 318 22.17 -1.11 0.61
C GLY A 318 21.30 -0.62 1.77
N LEU A 319 20.06 -0.20 1.50
CA LEU A 319 19.12 0.22 2.54
C LEU A 319 18.62 -0.98 3.34
N THR A 320 18.24 -0.75 4.60
CA THR A 320 17.68 -1.82 5.42
C THR A 320 16.29 -2.23 4.90
N PRO A 321 15.84 -3.47 5.18
CA PRO A 321 14.47 -3.90 4.84
C PRO A 321 13.39 -2.94 5.34
N TYR A 322 13.58 -2.36 6.53
CA TYR A 322 12.67 -1.38 7.11
C TYR A 322 12.63 -0.08 6.30
N ASP A 323 13.79 0.49 5.97
CA ASP A 323 13.86 1.72 5.18
C ASP A 323 13.16 1.54 3.81
N ALA A 324 13.48 0.45 3.12
CA ALA A 324 12.90 0.15 1.82
C ALA A 324 11.38 -0.07 1.90
N GLN A 325 10.88 -0.72 2.95
CA GLN A 325 9.44 -0.91 3.16
C GLN A 325 8.73 0.44 3.33
N VAL A 326 9.27 1.32 4.18
CA VAL A 326 8.67 2.64 4.45
C VAL A 326 8.70 3.52 3.21
N LEU A 327 9.81 3.55 2.48
CA LEU A 327 9.97 4.38 1.28
C LEU A 327 9.13 3.90 0.11
N THR A 328 8.81 2.61 0.03
CA THR A 328 7.99 2.03 -1.03
C THR A 328 6.52 1.89 -0.67
N ASP A 329 6.10 2.32 0.52
CA ASP A 329 4.71 2.18 0.99
C ASP A 329 3.72 2.93 0.09
N GLN A 330 4.06 4.16 -0.29
CA GLN A 330 3.28 5.01 -1.18
C GLN A 330 4.04 5.26 -2.49
N LYS A 331 3.32 5.24 -3.61
CA LYS A 331 3.89 5.40 -4.97
C LYS A 331 4.60 6.73 -5.10
N GLU A 332 3.95 7.80 -4.69
CA GLU A 332 4.42 9.15 -4.84
C GLU A 332 5.72 9.33 -4.03
N THR A 333 5.80 8.75 -2.83
CA THR A 333 7.01 8.80 -2.00
C THR A 333 8.14 7.99 -2.62
N ALA A 334 7.84 6.81 -3.15
CA ALA A 334 8.84 5.94 -3.75
C ALA A 334 9.42 6.53 -5.04
N LEU A 335 8.58 7.12 -5.88
CA LEU A 335 9.01 7.81 -7.10
C LEU A 335 9.79 9.09 -6.77
N TRP A 336 9.36 9.85 -5.76
CA TRP A 336 10.08 11.03 -5.31
C TRP A 336 11.46 10.67 -4.75
N PHE A 337 11.54 9.60 -3.95
CA PHE A 337 12.80 9.09 -3.43
C PHE A 337 13.69 8.53 -4.55
N ALA A 338 13.13 7.79 -5.52
CA ALA A 338 13.88 7.33 -6.69
C ALA A 338 14.49 8.52 -7.46
N ALA A 339 13.73 9.58 -7.70
CA ALA A 339 14.23 10.81 -8.31
C ALA A 339 15.32 11.50 -7.46
N LEU A 340 15.22 11.46 -6.13
CA LEU A 340 16.27 11.95 -5.24
C LEU A 340 17.58 11.17 -5.43
N THR A 341 17.50 9.84 -5.56
CA THR A 341 18.68 8.98 -5.75
C THR A 341 19.39 9.18 -7.09
N GLU A 342 18.79 9.85 -8.06
CA GLU A 342 19.46 10.27 -9.29
C GLU A 342 20.42 11.45 -9.08
N HIS A 343 20.27 12.18 -7.96
CA HIS A 343 21.07 13.37 -7.64
C HIS A 343 22.04 13.16 -6.47
N THR A 344 22.02 12.02 -5.79
CA THR A 344 22.94 11.73 -4.70
C THR A 344 23.27 10.24 -4.62
N ILE A 345 24.51 9.93 -4.24
CA ILE A 345 24.97 8.57 -3.93
C ILE A 345 24.82 8.23 -2.44
N HIS A 346 24.46 9.22 -1.60
CA HIS A 346 24.32 9.06 -0.16
C HIS A 346 22.94 8.49 0.21
N TYR A 347 22.63 7.30 -0.29
CA TYR A 347 21.28 6.72 -0.23
C TYR A 347 20.74 6.58 1.19
N LYS A 348 21.58 6.19 2.16
CA LYS A 348 21.16 6.06 3.56
C LYS A 348 20.82 7.42 4.19
N ALA A 349 21.60 8.46 3.89
CA ALA A 349 21.30 9.81 4.34
C ALA A 349 19.99 10.30 3.71
N ALA A 350 19.84 10.12 2.39
CA ALA A 350 18.61 10.43 1.66
C ALA A 350 17.37 9.75 2.27
N ALA A 351 17.46 8.44 2.56
CA ALA A 351 16.39 7.67 3.18
C ALA A 351 16.00 8.25 4.55
N ASN A 352 17.00 8.55 5.39
CA ASN A 352 16.77 9.13 6.72
C ASN A 352 16.13 10.53 6.64
N TRP A 353 16.52 11.36 5.68
CA TRP A 353 15.92 12.69 5.45
C TRP A 353 14.46 12.58 5.01
N VAL A 354 14.15 11.67 4.08
CA VAL A 354 12.78 11.45 3.61
C VAL A 354 11.89 10.90 4.72
N MET A 355 12.34 9.86 5.43
CA MET A 355 11.55 9.24 6.50
C MET A 355 11.46 10.09 7.78
N GLY A 356 12.41 11.01 7.98
CA GLY A 356 12.49 11.90 9.12
C GLY A 356 11.89 13.27 8.82
N ALA A 357 12.74 14.22 8.42
CA ALA A 357 12.39 15.63 8.31
C ALA A 357 11.29 15.89 7.26
N VAL A 358 11.36 15.26 6.09
CA VAL A 358 10.35 15.42 5.03
C VAL A 358 9.01 14.86 5.49
N LYS A 359 8.98 13.62 6.00
CA LYS A 359 7.76 13.00 6.53
C LYS A 359 7.15 13.80 7.68
N SER A 360 7.96 14.35 8.59
CA SER A 360 7.48 15.24 9.66
C SER A 360 6.80 16.49 9.10
N TYR A 361 7.45 17.17 8.15
CA TYR A 361 6.91 18.36 7.51
C TYR A 361 5.57 18.10 6.83
N LEU A 362 5.46 16.99 6.10
CA LEU A 362 4.24 16.56 5.42
C LEU A 362 3.12 16.27 6.42
N ASN A 363 3.41 15.48 7.46
CA ASN A 363 2.43 15.11 8.48
C ASN A 363 1.92 16.34 9.26
N GLU A 364 2.80 17.26 9.65
CA GLU A 364 2.45 18.50 10.37
C GLU A 364 1.48 19.39 9.59
N ARG A 365 1.48 19.29 8.26
CA ARG A 365 0.66 20.10 7.35
C ARG A 365 -0.44 19.30 6.64
N ALA A 366 -0.58 18.01 6.96
CA ALA A 366 -1.47 17.09 6.26
C ALA A 366 -1.29 17.13 4.73
N LEU A 367 -0.04 17.20 4.27
CA LEU A 367 0.34 17.25 2.85
C LEU A 367 0.81 15.88 2.36
N GLU A 368 0.60 15.60 1.08
CA GLU A 368 1.26 14.52 0.38
C GLU A 368 2.61 14.96 -0.19
N ILE A 369 3.50 14.01 -0.48
CA ILE A 369 4.84 14.29 -1.02
C ILE A 369 4.81 15.03 -2.36
N GLY A 370 3.74 14.91 -3.14
CA GLY A 370 3.54 15.71 -4.37
C GLY A 370 3.43 17.21 -4.11
N ALA A 371 3.02 17.61 -2.90
CA ALA A 371 2.96 19.00 -2.45
C ALA A 371 4.22 19.43 -1.67
N PHE A 372 5.25 18.57 -1.58
CA PHE A 372 6.50 18.93 -0.91
C PHE A 372 7.23 20.02 -1.70
N PRO A 373 7.55 21.18 -1.09
CA PRO A 373 8.02 22.35 -1.85
C PRO A 373 9.44 22.19 -2.43
N LEU A 374 10.27 21.33 -1.84
CA LEU A 374 11.62 21.10 -2.33
C LEU A 374 11.65 20.04 -3.42
N ARG A 375 12.35 20.35 -4.51
CA ARG A 375 12.66 19.37 -5.56
C ARG A 375 13.73 18.39 -5.08
N PRO A 376 13.74 17.15 -5.59
CA PRO A 376 14.74 16.15 -5.21
C PRO A 376 16.20 16.64 -5.31
N ALA A 377 16.55 17.34 -6.39
CA ALA A 377 17.89 17.93 -6.56
C ALA A 377 18.31 18.90 -5.44
N ARG A 378 17.35 19.65 -4.85
CA ARG A 378 17.64 20.58 -3.75
C ARG A 378 17.92 19.86 -2.45
N LEU A 379 17.16 18.79 -2.17
CA LEU A 379 17.44 17.97 -1.00
C LEU A 379 18.76 17.21 -1.15
N ALA A 380 19.10 16.72 -2.35
CA ALA A 380 20.40 16.12 -2.63
C ALA A 380 21.55 17.09 -2.37
N ALA A 381 21.46 18.33 -2.85
CA ALA A 381 22.48 19.35 -2.60
C ALA A 381 22.61 19.71 -1.10
N LEU A 382 21.50 19.71 -0.34
CA LEU A 382 21.55 19.85 1.12
C LEU A 382 22.31 18.69 1.77
N ILE A 383 22.04 17.45 1.35
CA ILE A 383 22.71 16.24 1.86
C ILE A 383 24.21 16.31 1.56
N GLU A 384 24.59 16.70 0.35
CA GLU A 384 25.99 16.83 -0.06
C GLU A 384 26.77 17.80 0.85
N LEU A 385 26.18 18.93 1.23
CA LEU A 385 26.82 19.88 2.15
C LEU A 385 27.09 19.27 3.53
N ILE A 386 26.21 18.37 3.98
CA ILE A 386 26.37 17.67 5.27
C ILE A 386 27.45 16.62 5.17
N GLU A 387 27.42 15.80 4.12
CA GLU A 387 28.37 14.70 3.90
C GLU A 387 29.79 15.23 3.63
N ALA A 388 29.90 16.37 2.95
CA ALA A 388 31.17 17.10 2.77
C ALA A 388 31.66 17.81 4.05
N GLY A 389 30.90 17.77 5.15
CA GLY A 389 31.24 18.48 6.39
C GLY A 389 31.22 20.01 6.26
N THR A 390 30.58 20.54 5.22
CA THR A 390 30.43 21.99 5.02
C THR A 390 29.38 22.56 5.97
N VAL A 391 28.35 21.79 6.31
CA VAL A 391 27.31 22.18 7.28
C VAL A 391 27.08 21.02 8.24
N SER A 392 26.99 21.30 9.55
CA SER A 392 26.67 20.25 10.52
C SER A 392 25.24 19.74 10.32
N HIS A 393 24.98 18.45 10.56
CA HIS A 393 23.63 17.89 10.49
C HIS A 393 22.61 18.67 11.36
N SER A 394 23.01 19.12 12.56
CA SER A 394 22.13 19.89 13.43
C SER A 394 21.80 21.27 12.85
N ALA A 395 22.77 21.97 12.24
CA ALA A 395 22.54 23.26 11.60
C ALA A 395 21.66 23.09 10.35
N ALA A 396 21.92 22.03 9.57
CA ALA A 396 21.12 21.70 8.40
C ALA A 396 19.65 21.44 8.77
N ALA A 397 19.38 20.57 9.75
CA ALA A 397 18.02 20.21 10.14
C ALA A 397 17.22 21.35 10.80
N LYS A 398 17.87 22.18 11.62
CA LYS A 398 17.17 23.20 12.42
C LYS A 398 17.09 24.57 11.76
N GLN A 399 17.97 24.87 10.81
CA GLN A 399 18.08 26.22 10.24
C GLN A 399 18.00 26.20 8.72
N LEU A 400 18.89 25.44 8.05
CA LEU A 400 18.96 25.45 6.59
C LEU A 400 17.73 24.81 5.94
N PHE A 401 17.29 23.65 6.42
CA PHE A 401 16.12 22.95 5.88
C PHE A 401 14.83 23.78 6.01
N PRO A 402 14.47 24.34 7.20
CA PRO A 402 13.35 25.28 7.30
C PRO A 402 13.46 26.47 6.35
N HIS A 403 14.63 27.10 6.23
CA HIS A 403 14.83 28.22 5.32
C HIS A 403 14.61 27.83 3.85
N LEU A 404 15.07 26.64 3.45
CA LEU A 404 14.85 26.13 2.09
C LEU A 404 13.37 25.81 1.84
N LEU A 405 12.62 25.36 2.85
CA LEU A 405 11.18 25.16 2.71
C LEU A 405 10.44 26.47 2.45
N ASP A 406 10.86 27.56 3.10
CA ASP A 406 10.29 28.91 2.89
C ASP A 406 10.76 29.54 1.57
N HIS A 407 11.94 29.14 1.08
CA HIS A 407 12.56 29.64 -0.15
C HIS A 407 13.04 28.49 -1.07
N PRO A 408 12.12 27.73 -1.67
CA PRO A 408 12.42 26.44 -2.32
C PRO A 408 13.27 26.53 -3.58
N THR A 409 13.43 27.72 -4.16
CA THR A 409 14.25 27.97 -5.34
C THR A 409 15.72 28.24 -5.00
N THR A 410 16.01 28.63 -3.76
CA THR A 410 17.35 28.99 -3.30
C THR A 410 18.28 27.79 -3.30
N GLU A 411 19.53 27.98 -3.72
CA GLU A 411 20.56 26.95 -3.66
C GLU A 411 20.99 26.71 -2.20
N PRO A 412 21.05 25.45 -1.71
CA PRO A 412 21.45 25.15 -0.34
C PRO A 412 22.80 25.74 0.08
N ALA A 413 23.76 25.80 -0.84
CA ALA A 413 25.10 26.34 -0.57
C ALA A 413 25.07 27.85 -0.32
N ASP A 414 24.24 28.59 -1.06
CA ASP A 414 24.11 30.04 -0.91
C ASP A 414 23.31 30.38 0.35
N ALA A 415 22.24 29.64 0.61
CA ALA A 415 21.49 29.75 1.87
C ALA A 415 22.40 29.45 3.09
N ALA A 416 23.23 28.41 3.02
CA ALA A 416 24.18 28.08 4.10
C ALA A 416 25.18 29.22 4.37
N LYS A 417 25.72 29.84 3.31
CA LYS A 417 26.62 31.01 3.44
C LYS A 417 25.90 32.22 4.03
N ASN A 418 24.73 32.56 3.50
CA ASN A 418 23.94 33.72 3.94
C ASN A 418 23.49 33.60 5.40
N LEU A 419 23.21 32.38 5.86
CA LEU A 419 22.87 32.08 7.25
C LEU A 419 24.10 31.87 8.16
N GLY A 420 25.32 31.96 7.64
CA GLY A 420 26.55 31.76 8.42
C GLY A 420 26.73 30.33 8.96
N LEU A 421 26.18 29.33 8.27
CA LEU A 421 26.15 27.93 8.72
C LEU A 421 27.34 27.10 8.21
N VAL A 422 28.19 27.68 7.37
CA VAL A 422 29.37 27.01 6.82
C VAL A 422 30.37 26.74 7.94
N GLN A 423 30.78 25.48 8.08
CA GLN A 423 31.67 25.08 9.15
C GLN A 423 33.08 25.63 8.93
N THR A 424 33.67 26.16 10.00
CA THR A 424 35.07 26.62 9.98
C THR A 424 35.95 25.53 10.59
N SER A 425 36.82 24.95 9.77
CA SER A 425 37.83 23.95 10.18
C SER A 425 39.23 24.56 10.41
N ASP A 426 39.35 25.89 10.39
CA ASP A 426 40.58 26.57 10.73
C ASP A 426 40.92 26.37 12.21
N ALA A 427 41.97 25.57 12.45
CA ALA A 427 42.46 25.22 13.77
C ALA A 427 42.82 26.46 14.60
N GLY A 428 43.28 27.56 13.97
CA GLY A 428 43.62 28.79 14.67
C GLY A 428 42.39 29.50 15.26
N ALA A 429 41.32 29.62 14.47
CA ALA A 429 40.05 30.20 14.92
C ALA A 429 39.37 29.34 16.00
N LEU A 430 39.40 28.01 15.84
CA LEU A 430 38.85 27.08 16.82
C LEU A 430 39.62 27.10 18.14
N GLN A 431 40.95 27.18 18.10
CA GLN A 431 41.77 27.28 19.31
C GLN A 431 41.44 28.55 20.11
N GLY A 432 41.23 29.69 19.43
CA GLY A 432 40.83 30.93 20.09
C GLY A 432 39.49 30.83 20.84
N PHE A 433 38.51 30.09 20.29
CA PHE A 433 37.25 29.84 20.98
C PHE A 433 37.39 28.86 22.15
N VAL A 434 38.26 27.85 22.03
CA VAL A 434 38.58 26.91 23.11
C VAL A 434 39.22 27.66 24.28
N ASP A 435 40.23 28.47 24.03
CA ASP A 435 40.92 29.24 25.07
C ASP A 435 39.95 30.19 25.80
N ALA A 436 39.08 30.87 25.05
CA ALA A 436 38.06 31.74 25.62
C ALA A 436 36.98 30.99 26.44
N ALA A 437 36.63 29.76 26.04
CA ALA A 437 35.68 28.93 26.79
C ALA A 437 36.30 28.39 28.09
N LEU A 438 37.58 28.03 28.06
CA LEU A 438 38.32 27.59 29.26
C LEU A 438 38.53 28.75 30.25
N ALA A 439 38.91 29.92 29.73
CA ALA A 439 39.10 31.13 30.54
C ALA A 439 37.81 31.63 31.22
N ALA A 440 36.63 31.34 30.65
CA ALA A 440 35.35 31.69 31.24
C ALA A 440 34.98 30.80 32.45
N TRP A 441 35.58 29.62 32.60
CA TRP A 441 35.24 28.65 33.65
C TRP A 441 36.48 28.00 34.29
N PRO A 442 37.40 28.78 34.89
CA PRO A 442 38.68 28.27 35.41
C PRO A 442 38.49 27.20 36.50
N ASP A 443 37.47 27.36 37.35
CA ASP A 443 37.16 26.39 38.41
C ASP A 443 36.74 25.02 37.83
N LYS A 444 36.03 25.03 36.69
CA LYS A 444 35.58 23.82 36.00
C LYS A 444 36.71 23.11 35.25
N VAL A 445 37.72 23.85 34.80
CA VAL A 445 38.94 23.27 34.23
C VAL A 445 39.68 22.48 35.31
N THR A 446 39.79 23.05 36.51
CA THR A 446 40.43 22.40 37.66
C THR A 446 39.66 21.13 38.08
N ASP A 447 38.33 21.22 38.17
CA ASP A 447 37.44 20.08 38.42
C ASP A 447 37.63 18.94 37.39
N TYR A 448 37.76 19.27 36.10
CA TYR A 448 37.97 18.28 35.04
C TYR A 448 39.32 17.58 35.19
N ARG A 449 40.39 18.34 35.47
CA ARG A 449 41.75 17.81 35.72
C ARG A 449 41.81 16.97 37.00
N ALA A 450 40.95 17.25 37.99
CA ALA A 450 40.78 16.45 39.20
C ALA A 450 39.95 15.15 39.00
N GLY A 451 39.48 14.88 37.77
CA GLY A 451 38.83 13.60 37.42
C GLY A 451 37.35 13.69 37.04
N LYS A 452 36.72 14.86 37.10
CA LYS A 452 35.31 15.05 36.67
C LYS A 452 35.19 15.15 35.13
N LYS A 453 35.42 14.03 34.44
CA LYS A 453 35.46 13.95 32.96
C LYS A 453 34.12 14.26 32.26
N ASN A 454 32.99 14.24 32.98
CA ASN A 454 31.68 14.64 32.47
C ASN A 454 31.58 16.13 32.10
N LEU A 455 32.50 16.97 32.57
CA LEU A 455 32.56 18.40 32.22
C LEU A 455 32.98 18.66 30.76
N LEU A 456 33.44 17.63 30.03
CA LEU A 456 33.76 17.75 28.61
C LEU A 456 32.58 18.28 27.79
N GLY A 457 31.36 17.79 28.07
CA GLY A 457 30.15 18.22 27.36
C GLY A 457 29.80 19.69 27.59
N LEU A 458 30.12 20.23 28.77
CA LEU A 458 29.93 21.65 29.09
C LEU A 458 30.86 22.53 28.24
N PHE A 459 32.15 22.22 28.21
CA PHE A 459 33.12 22.98 27.41
C PHE A 459 32.85 22.86 25.91
N MET A 460 32.47 21.67 25.43
CA MET A 460 32.03 21.50 24.04
C MET A 460 30.82 22.39 23.70
N GLY A 461 29.79 22.41 24.55
CA GLY A 461 28.62 23.28 24.34
C GLY A 461 28.97 24.76 24.34
N GLU A 462 29.90 25.18 25.19
CA GLU A 462 30.32 26.56 25.38
C GLU A 462 31.19 27.06 24.20
N VAL A 463 32.04 26.20 23.62
CA VAL A 463 32.76 26.47 22.37
C VAL A 463 31.79 26.53 21.18
N MET A 464 30.87 25.57 21.08
CA MET A 464 29.85 25.54 20.00
C MET A 464 28.95 26.79 20.03
N LYS A 465 28.61 27.29 21.23
CA LYS A 465 27.84 28.53 21.40
C LYS A 465 28.62 29.76 20.94
N ARG A 466 29.91 29.88 21.27
CA ARG A 466 30.79 30.98 20.80
C ARG A 466 30.98 30.96 19.30
N ALA A 467 31.11 29.76 18.71
CA ALA A 467 31.25 29.58 17.28
C ALA A 467 29.91 29.71 16.52
N GLY A 468 28.79 30.04 17.17
CA GLY A 468 27.49 30.17 16.52
C GLY A 468 26.99 28.87 15.87
N GLY A 469 27.47 27.71 16.31
CA GLY A 469 27.17 26.41 15.73
C GLY A 469 27.95 26.06 14.45
N SER A 470 28.88 26.92 14.01
CA SER A 470 29.74 26.69 12.83
C SER A 470 30.99 25.86 13.10
N ALA A 471 31.32 25.56 14.36
CA ALA A 471 32.49 24.73 14.65
C ALA A 471 32.21 23.23 14.38
N ASP A 472 33.19 22.49 13.86
CA ASP A 472 33.09 21.03 13.73
C ASP A 472 33.13 20.37 15.12
N PRO A 473 32.07 19.64 15.55
CA PRO A 473 32.04 18.98 16.85
C PRO A 473 33.18 17.99 17.08
N LYS A 474 33.67 17.32 16.03
CA LYS A 474 34.80 16.38 16.15
C LYS A 474 36.11 17.13 16.39
N ALA A 475 36.40 18.15 15.58
CA ALA A 475 37.57 19.01 15.77
C ALA A 475 37.55 19.73 17.13
N VAL A 476 36.41 20.29 17.54
CA VAL A 476 36.22 20.91 18.86
C VAL A 476 36.46 19.89 19.98
N GLY A 477 35.88 18.71 19.88
CA GLY A 477 36.06 17.66 20.89
C GLY A 477 37.53 17.26 21.06
N ALA A 478 38.29 17.19 19.95
CA ALA A 478 39.73 16.93 20.00
C ALA A 478 40.52 18.08 20.63
N LEU A 479 40.26 19.33 20.21
CA LEU A 479 40.97 20.52 20.72
C LEU A 479 40.67 20.81 22.20
N VAL A 480 39.40 20.71 22.61
CA VAL A 480 39.00 20.88 24.02
C VAL A 480 39.65 19.81 24.89
N ARG A 481 39.68 18.55 24.43
CA ARG A 481 40.33 17.48 25.17
C ARG A 481 41.84 17.71 25.28
N ALA A 482 42.50 18.08 24.18
CA ALA A 482 43.92 18.41 24.17
C ALA A 482 44.25 19.58 25.11
N ALA A 483 43.44 20.64 25.12
CA ALA A 483 43.65 21.81 25.98
C ALA A 483 43.37 21.55 27.47
N LEU A 484 42.45 20.63 27.80
CA LEU A 484 42.15 20.25 29.18
C LEU A 484 43.14 19.24 29.75
N GLU A 485 43.72 18.37 28.91
CA GLU A 485 44.64 17.30 29.29
C GLU A 485 46.12 17.64 29.12
N GLY A 486 46.41 18.72 28.39
CA GLY A 486 47.73 19.35 28.30
C GLY A 486 48.09 20.23 29.49
#